data_AF-A0A2N0Q9C2-F1
#
_entry.id   AF-A0A2N0Q9C2-F1
#
_cell.length_a   1.000
_cell.length_b   1.000
_cell.length_c   1.000
_cell.angle_alpha   90.00
_cell.angle_beta   90.00
_cell.angle_gamma   90.00
#
_symmetry.space_group_name_H-M   'P 1'
#
loop_
_entity.id
_entity.type
_entity.pdbx_description
1 polymer ?
#
loop_
_entity_poly.entity_id
_entity_poly.type
_entity_poly.pdbx_seq_one_letter_code
_entity_poly.pdbx_strand_id
1 'polypeptide(L)'
;MILEAIFNIADNLYRSAENSETFSDGRLESYIVYYTQKLVKFTNLLAKNREGKDSITNVTPIKIRQQVYAALGSRGFAKSNHSYMKKLVNDLVSKMEKYREVVDEEKKKTLHSEAEKIIRTGMQLWFCLKAQEPVPKIHWFKSGAHIETHLMVGSWESENIKENEVDFAFFPLIIAQNDTQDSQVFNKAQVFIRPKQTGKFQKIKGYSFSLF
;
A
#
# COMPACT_ATOMS: atom_id res chain seq x y z
N MET A 1 4.39 8.99 -0.59
CA MET A 1 4.14 8.78 -2.05
C MET A 1 2.73 8.20 -2.26
N ILE A 2 2.15 8.17 -3.47
CA ILE A 2 0.69 7.91 -3.68
C ILE A 2 0.22 6.53 -3.18
N LEU A 3 0.99 5.47 -3.42
CA LEU A 3 0.61 4.10 -3.01
C LEU A 3 0.62 3.94 -1.48
N GLU A 4 1.56 4.58 -0.80
CA GLU A 4 1.61 4.66 0.66
C GLU A 4 0.39 5.40 1.21
N ALA A 5 -0.04 6.49 0.56
CA ALA A 5 -1.28 7.16 0.93
C ALA A 5 -2.50 6.25 0.77
N ILE A 6 -2.59 5.49 -0.32
CA ILE A 6 -3.66 4.52 -0.56
C ILE A 6 -3.67 3.42 0.51
N PHE A 7 -2.52 2.83 0.82
CA PHE A 7 -2.39 1.80 1.85
C PHE A 7 -2.73 2.34 3.25
N ASN A 8 -2.33 3.57 3.57
CA ASN A 8 -2.73 4.23 4.81
C ASN A 8 -4.25 4.43 4.88
N ILE A 9 -4.92 4.77 3.77
CA ILE A 9 -6.39 4.85 3.74
C ILE A 9 -6.99 3.46 3.96
N ALA A 10 -6.46 2.43 3.28
CA ALA A 10 -6.94 1.05 3.38
C ALA A 10 -6.80 0.48 4.81
N ASP A 11 -5.66 0.72 5.47
CA ASP A 11 -5.44 0.32 6.87
C ASP A 11 -6.44 0.99 7.82
N ASN A 12 -6.98 2.15 7.46
CA ASN A 12 -7.95 2.89 8.26
C ASN A 12 -9.40 2.76 7.75
N LEU A 13 -9.67 1.83 6.82
CA LEU A 13 -10.99 1.67 6.21
C LEU A 13 -12.09 1.37 7.26
N TYR A 14 -11.75 0.60 8.29
CA TYR A 14 -12.67 0.22 9.38
C TYR A 14 -13.20 1.41 10.20
N ARG A 15 -12.45 2.53 10.27
CA ARG A 15 -12.79 3.67 11.14
C ARG A 15 -14.17 4.26 10.84
N SER A 16 -14.58 4.20 9.58
CA SER A 16 -15.87 4.75 9.16
C SER A 16 -17.07 3.91 9.63
N ALA A 17 -16.85 2.61 9.88
CA ALA A 17 -17.84 1.70 10.44
C ALA A 17 -17.83 1.69 11.97
N GLU A 18 -16.65 1.84 12.58
CA GLU A 18 -16.49 1.93 14.03
C GLU A 18 -17.27 3.12 14.63
N ASN A 19 -17.26 4.26 13.94
CA ASN A 19 -17.90 5.50 14.41
C ASN A 19 -19.33 5.70 13.89
N SER A 20 -19.94 4.68 13.28
CA SER A 20 -21.25 4.82 12.63
C SER A 20 -22.30 3.95 13.31
N GLU A 21 -23.41 4.59 13.69
CA GLU A 21 -24.57 3.90 14.28
C GLU A 21 -25.44 3.23 13.21
N THR A 22 -25.40 3.72 11.96
CA THR A 22 -26.27 3.26 10.88
C THR A 22 -25.48 2.79 9.64
N PHE A 23 -25.91 1.66 9.09
CA PHE A 23 -25.33 1.09 7.87
C PHE A 23 -25.54 2.00 6.65
N SER A 24 -24.52 2.10 5.79
CA SER A 24 -24.58 2.80 4.51
C SER A 24 -23.88 1.95 3.44
N ASP A 25 -24.58 1.66 2.34
CA ASP A 25 -24.05 0.86 1.22
C ASP A 25 -22.76 1.46 0.64
N GLY A 26 -22.66 2.79 0.60
CA GLY A 26 -21.45 3.49 0.14
C GLY A 26 -20.21 3.28 1.03
N ARG A 27 -20.34 2.55 2.15
CA ARG A 27 -19.27 2.16 3.07
C ARG A 27 -19.26 0.65 3.34
N LEU A 28 -19.92 -0.16 2.51
CA LEU A 28 -20.05 -1.60 2.70
C LEU A 28 -18.71 -2.29 2.99
N GLU A 29 -17.67 -1.97 2.22
CA GLU A 29 -16.31 -2.52 2.41
C GLU A 29 -15.73 -2.19 3.78
N SER A 30 -16.02 -1.00 4.32
CA SER A 30 -15.58 -0.59 5.65
C SER A 30 -16.25 -1.42 6.75
N TYR A 31 -17.54 -1.69 6.61
CA TYR A 31 -18.27 -2.57 7.52
C TYR A 31 -17.75 -4.01 7.47
N ILE A 32 -17.53 -4.53 6.26
CA ILE A 32 -16.97 -5.88 6.07
C ILE A 32 -15.61 -5.98 6.77
N VAL A 33 -14.70 -5.03 6.54
CA VAL A 33 -13.37 -5.04 7.20
C VAL A 33 -13.51 -4.97 8.73
N TYR A 34 -14.35 -4.06 9.25
CA TYR A 34 -14.54 -3.89 10.70
C TYR A 34 -15.06 -5.16 11.38
N TYR A 35 -16.16 -5.73 10.87
CA TYR A 35 -16.74 -6.94 11.48
C TYR A 35 -15.85 -8.15 11.32
N THR A 36 -15.08 -8.25 10.23
CA THR A 36 -14.09 -9.31 10.05
C THR A 36 -12.99 -9.24 11.09
N GLN A 37 -12.46 -8.05 11.38
CA GLN A 37 -11.46 -7.86 12.43
C GLN A 37 -12.00 -8.26 13.81
N LYS A 38 -13.25 -7.90 14.13
CA LYS A 38 -13.91 -8.34 15.38
C LYS A 38 -14.08 -9.86 15.43
N LEU A 39 -14.54 -10.48 14.34
CA LEU A 39 -14.77 -11.91 14.29
C LEU A 39 -13.45 -12.70 14.38
N VAL A 40 -12.41 -12.26 13.69
CA VAL A 40 -11.04 -12.82 13.82
C VAL A 40 -10.54 -12.67 15.26
N LYS A 41 -10.76 -11.52 15.91
CA LYS A 41 -10.41 -11.35 17.34
C LYS A 41 -11.15 -12.35 18.23
N PHE A 42 -12.46 -12.49 18.07
CA PHE A 42 -13.25 -13.39 18.92
C PHE A 42 -12.92 -14.86 18.68
N THR A 43 -12.66 -15.27 17.45
CA THR A 43 -12.25 -16.64 17.13
C THR A 43 -10.84 -16.97 17.64
N ASN A 44 -9.92 -16.01 17.63
CA ASN A 44 -8.63 -16.17 18.32
C ASN A 44 -8.80 -16.28 19.85
N LEU A 45 -9.69 -15.49 20.46
CA LEU A 45 -9.98 -15.60 21.90
C LEU A 45 -10.64 -16.93 22.24
N LEU A 46 -11.49 -17.45 21.36
CA LEU A 46 -12.09 -18.78 21.49
C LEU A 46 -11.00 -19.85 21.50
N ALA A 47 -10.09 -19.83 20.51
CA ALA A 47 -8.96 -20.76 20.40
C ALA A 47 -8.04 -20.72 21.62
N LYS A 48 -7.79 -19.52 22.17
CA LYS A 48 -6.87 -19.31 23.28
C LYS A 48 -7.44 -19.68 24.65
N ASN A 49 -8.72 -19.37 24.89
CA ASN A 49 -9.29 -19.35 26.24
C ASN A 49 -10.21 -20.54 26.55
N ARG A 50 -10.59 -21.35 25.56
CA ARG A 50 -11.44 -22.52 25.76
C ARG A 50 -10.62 -23.80 25.63
N GLU A 51 -11.01 -24.81 26.39
CA GLU A 51 -10.41 -26.14 26.28
C GLU A 51 -10.79 -26.78 24.94
N GLY A 52 -9.79 -27.27 24.22
CA GLY A 52 -9.94 -27.88 22.91
C GLY A 52 -8.56 -28.12 22.28
N LYS A 53 -8.42 -29.18 21.49
CA LYS A 53 -7.19 -29.49 20.73
C LYS A 53 -7.47 -29.65 19.24
N ASP A 54 -8.65 -29.26 18.79
CA ASP A 54 -9.04 -29.37 17.40
C ASP A 54 -8.27 -28.36 16.55
N SER A 55 -7.87 -28.78 15.36
CA SER A 55 -7.17 -27.91 14.41
C SER A 55 -8.12 -26.86 13.81
N ILE A 56 -9.43 -27.11 13.81
CA ILE A 56 -10.41 -26.22 13.19
C ILE A 56 -10.50 -24.88 13.90
N THR A 57 -10.48 -24.83 15.22
CA THR A 57 -10.56 -23.56 15.98
C THR A 57 -9.32 -22.69 15.74
N ASN A 58 -8.13 -23.30 15.61
CA ASN A 58 -6.89 -22.58 15.27
C ASN A 58 -6.87 -22.05 13.82
N VAL A 59 -7.42 -22.81 12.87
CA VAL A 59 -7.43 -22.45 11.45
C VAL A 59 -8.58 -21.49 11.10
N THR A 60 -9.66 -21.48 11.87
CA THR A 60 -10.85 -20.64 11.66
C THR A 60 -10.55 -19.14 11.50
N PRO A 61 -9.83 -18.46 12.42
CA PRO A 61 -9.52 -17.03 12.27
C PRO A 61 -8.75 -16.73 10.97
N ILE A 62 -7.84 -17.64 10.58
CA ILE A 62 -7.09 -17.53 9.33
C ILE A 62 -8.04 -17.61 8.14
N LYS A 63 -8.90 -18.64 8.08
CA LYS A 63 -9.82 -18.85 6.97
C LYS A 63 -10.84 -17.71 6.82
N ILE A 64 -11.37 -17.19 7.91
CA ILE A 64 -12.26 -16.02 7.90
C ILE A 64 -11.57 -14.84 7.23
N ARG A 65 -10.35 -14.52 7.67
CA ARG A 65 -9.55 -13.43 7.10
C ARG A 65 -9.30 -13.66 5.61
N GLN A 66 -8.77 -14.83 5.24
CA GLN A 66 -8.43 -15.17 3.85
C GLN A 66 -9.63 -15.02 2.92
N GLN A 67 -10.78 -15.60 3.27
CA GLN A 67 -11.97 -15.61 2.42
C GLN A 67 -12.58 -14.22 2.27
N VAL A 68 -12.70 -13.46 3.36
CA VAL A 68 -13.25 -12.11 3.29
C VAL A 68 -12.37 -11.20 2.45
N TYR A 69 -11.05 -11.18 2.70
CA TYR A 69 -10.14 -10.31 1.96
C TYR A 69 -9.99 -10.73 0.49
N ALA A 70 -10.09 -12.02 0.17
CA ALA A 70 -10.15 -12.48 -1.23
C ALA A 70 -11.43 -11.98 -1.94
N ALA A 71 -12.58 -12.05 -1.26
CA ALA A 71 -13.84 -11.53 -1.80
C ALA A 71 -13.77 -10.01 -2.03
N LEU A 72 -13.20 -9.25 -1.09
CA LEU A 72 -12.96 -7.81 -1.24
C LEU A 72 -11.92 -7.49 -2.33
N GLY A 73 -10.86 -8.28 -2.48
CA GLY A 73 -9.90 -8.12 -3.58
C GLY A 73 -10.54 -8.31 -4.96
N SER A 74 -11.51 -9.22 -5.06
CA SER A 74 -12.23 -9.49 -6.32
C SER A 74 -13.34 -8.48 -6.61
N ARG A 75 -14.16 -8.12 -5.61
CA ARG A 75 -15.40 -7.35 -5.80
C ARG A 75 -15.47 -6.03 -5.04
N GLY A 76 -14.56 -5.79 -4.09
CA GLY A 76 -14.52 -4.57 -3.31
C GLY A 76 -14.35 -3.35 -4.21
N PHE A 77 -15.19 -2.34 -3.96
CA PHE A 77 -15.29 -1.12 -4.73
C PHE A 77 -15.66 -1.30 -6.21
N ALA A 78 -15.91 -2.50 -6.74
CA ALA A 78 -16.04 -2.78 -8.18
C ALA A 78 -17.16 -1.98 -8.89
N LYS A 79 -18.13 -1.46 -8.13
CA LYS A 79 -19.18 -0.58 -8.62
C LYS A 79 -18.58 0.66 -9.31
N SER A 80 -19.01 0.92 -10.54
CA SER A 80 -18.78 2.19 -11.21
C SER A 80 -19.44 3.31 -10.42
N ASN A 81 -18.81 4.49 -10.35
CA ASN A 81 -19.31 5.63 -9.58
C ASN A 81 -19.43 5.43 -8.05
N HIS A 82 -18.62 4.54 -7.44
CA HIS A 82 -18.61 4.34 -5.99
C HIS A 82 -18.35 5.65 -5.23
N SER A 83 -19.27 6.07 -4.35
CA SER A 83 -19.24 7.40 -3.70
C SER A 83 -17.98 7.62 -2.86
N TYR A 84 -17.57 6.61 -2.08
CA TYR A 84 -16.32 6.66 -1.32
C TYR A 84 -15.09 6.80 -2.23
N MET A 85 -15.03 6.07 -3.36
CA MET A 85 -13.93 6.18 -4.32
C MET A 85 -13.87 7.56 -4.94
N LYS A 86 -15.01 8.14 -5.34
CA LYS A 86 -15.05 9.53 -5.86
C LYS A 86 -14.49 10.53 -4.86
N LYS A 87 -14.88 10.39 -3.59
CA LYS A 87 -14.35 11.24 -2.52
C LYS A 87 -12.84 11.09 -2.39
N LEU A 88 -12.33 9.85 -2.36
CA LEU A 88 -10.89 9.59 -2.27
C LEU A 88 -10.11 10.15 -3.46
N VAL A 89 -10.62 10.00 -4.67
CA VAL A 89 -10.03 10.57 -5.89
C VAL A 89 -9.92 12.07 -5.76
N ASN A 90 -11.03 12.75 -5.41
CA ASN A 90 -11.04 14.20 -5.26
C ASN A 90 -10.05 14.66 -4.18
N ASP A 91 -10.06 14.02 -3.00
CA ASP A 91 -9.15 14.36 -1.90
C ASP A 91 -7.67 14.21 -2.28
N LEU A 92 -7.32 13.21 -3.10
CA LEU A 92 -5.95 12.98 -3.57
C LEU A 92 -5.55 13.93 -4.69
N VAL A 93 -6.41 14.13 -5.69
CA VAL A 93 -6.16 15.07 -6.79
C VAL A 93 -6.01 16.49 -6.27
N SER A 94 -6.89 16.93 -5.35
CA SER A 94 -6.78 18.27 -4.76
C SER A 94 -5.53 18.47 -3.88
N LYS A 95 -4.94 17.39 -3.34
CA LYS A 95 -3.62 17.47 -2.70
C LYS A 95 -2.50 17.65 -3.72
N MET A 96 -2.63 17.08 -4.91
CA MET A 96 -1.67 17.24 -6.01
C MET A 96 -1.75 18.63 -6.64
N GLU A 97 -2.96 19.22 -6.73
CA GLU A 97 -3.18 20.57 -7.25
C GLU A 97 -2.35 21.64 -6.53
N LYS A 98 -1.98 21.41 -5.26
CA LYS A 98 -1.06 22.28 -4.50
C LYS A 98 0.33 22.39 -5.08
N TYR A 99 0.77 21.38 -5.84
CA TYR A 99 2.11 21.33 -6.43
C TYR A 99 2.07 21.55 -7.95
N ARG A 100 0.91 21.35 -8.60
CA ARG A 100 0.73 21.52 -10.04
C ARG A 100 -0.73 21.81 -10.38
N GLU A 101 -0.99 22.88 -11.09
CA GLU A 101 -2.31 23.17 -11.65
C GLU A 101 -2.50 22.51 -13.03
N VAL A 102 -3.67 21.92 -13.25
CA VAL A 102 -4.10 21.41 -14.56
C VAL A 102 -5.31 22.21 -15.01
N VAL A 103 -5.07 23.21 -15.87
CA VAL A 103 -6.08 24.16 -16.36
C VAL A 103 -6.98 23.55 -17.45
N ASP A 104 -6.45 22.59 -18.20
CA ASP A 104 -7.14 21.93 -19.30
C ASP A 104 -8.15 20.90 -18.79
N GLU A 105 -9.43 21.12 -19.10
CA GLU A 105 -10.56 20.31 -18.61
C GLU A 105 -10.55 18.86 -19.14
N GLU A 106 -10.07 18.60 -20.36
CA GLU A 106 -9.96 17.23 -20.88
C GLU A 106 -8.84 16.48 -20.18
N LYS A 107 -7.69 17.13 -19.97
CA LYS A 107 -6.59 16.58 -19.19
C LYS A 107 -6.99 16.35 -17.74
N LYS A 108 -7.82 17.23 -17.16
CA LYS A 108 -8.36 17.07 -15.81
C LYS A 108 -9.24 15.83 -15.71
N LYS A 109 -10.20 15.64 -16.64
CA LYS A 109 -11.04 14.43 -16.67
C LYS A 109 -10.20 13.15 -16.81
N THR A 110 -9.18 13.19 -17.66
CA THR A 110 -8.25 12.06 -17.85
C THR A 110 -7.47 11.76 -16.56
N LEU A 111 -6.93 12.79 -15.91
CA LEU A 111 -6.23 12.67 -14.62
C LEU A 111 -7.12 12.03 -13.55
N HIS A 112 -8.38 12.47 -13.42
CA HIS A 112 -9.33 11.91 -12.46
C HIS A 112 -9.61 10.42 -12.74
N SER A 113 -9.78 10.05 -14.00
CA SER A 113 -10.00 8.65 -14.41
C SER A 113 -8.79 7.77 -14.08
N GLU A 114 -7.58 8.22 -14.39
CA GLU A 114 -6.35 7.49 -14.07
C GLU A 114 -6.10 7.41 -12.56
N ALA A 115 -6.38 8.49 -11.82
CA ALA A 115 -6.33 8.48 -10.36
C ALA A 115 -7.31 7.45 -9.77
N GLU A 116 -8.54 7.37 -10.28
CA GLU A 116 -9.52 6.36 -9.85
C GLU A 116 -9.00 4.94 -10.07
N LYS A 117 -8.43 4.65 -11.25
CA LYS A 117 -7.85 3.34 -11.56
C LYS A 117 -6.70 2.99 -10.62
N ILE A 118 -5.79 3.94 -10.35
CA ILE A 118 -4.64 3.73 -9.45
C ILE A 118 -5.12 3.45 -8.02
N ILE A 119 -6.05 4.26 -7.49
CA ILE A 119 -6.57 4.09 -6.12
C ILE A 119 -7.28 2.74 -5.99
N ARG A 120 -8.11 2.39 -6.98
CA ARG A 120 -8.85 1.12 -7.01
C ARG A 120 -7.89 -0.07 -7.02
N THR A 121 -6.88 -0.03 -7.89
CA THR A 121 -5.86 -1.08 -7.99
C THR A 121 -5.06 -1.19 -6.69
N GLY A 122 -4.69 -0.07 -6.07
CA GLY A 122 -4.00 -0.06 -4.78
C GLY A 122 -4.84 -0.64 -3.65
N MET A 123 -6.15 -0.34 -3.60
CA MET A 123 -7.08 -0.93 -2.63
C MET A 123 -7.22 -2.45 -2.83
N GLN A 124 -7.37 -2.90 -4.08
CA GLN A 124 -7.43 -4.32 -4.42
C GLN A 124 -6.14 -5.05 -4.03
N LEU A 125 -4.98 -4.46 -4.34
CA LEU A 125 -3.68 -5.01 -3.93
C LEU A 125 -3.61 -5.15 -2.40
N TRP A 126 -4.02 -4.13 -1.65
CA TRP A 126 -4.04 -4.20 -0.19
C TRP A 126 -4.94 -5.33 0.32
N PHE A 127 -6.15 -5.52 -0.24
CA PHE A 127 -7.01 -6.66 0.12
C PHE A 127 -6.33 -8.00 -0.21
N CYS A 128 -5.74 -8.15 -1.39
CA CYS A 128 -5.04 -9.37 -1.80
C CYS A 128 -3.86 -9.70 -0.86
N LEU A 129 -3.11 -8.70 -0.39
CA LEU A 129 -2.06 -8.89 0.60
C LEU A 129 -2.63 -9.34 1.96
N LYS A 130 -3.73 -8.74 2.40
CA LYS A 130 -4.43 -9.16 3.63
C LYS A 130 -5.11 -10.52 3.52
N ALA A 131 -5.16 -11.15 2.34
CA ALA A 131 -5.66 -12.51 2.13
C ALA A 131 -4.56 -13.58 2.19
N GLN A 132 -3.28 -13.22 2.15
CA GLN A 132 -2.16 -14.17 2.20
C GLN A 132 -1.93 -14.76 3.62
N GLU A 133 -1.27 -15.90 3.73
CA GLU A 133 -0.81 -16.50 4.99
C GLU A 133 0.64 -16.99 4.82
N PRO A 134 1.61 -16.46 5.59
CA PRO A 134 1.49 -15.39 6.57
C PRO A 134 1.14 -14.04 5.93
N VAL A 135 0.56 -13.12 6.71
CA VAL A 135 0.22 -11.77 6.22
C VAL A 135 1.50 -10.99 5.93
N PRO A 136 1.75 -10.55 4.67
CA PRO A 136 2.95 -9.82 4.32
C PRO A 136 3.00 -8.46 5.02
N LYS A 137 4.20 -8.08 5.42
CA LYS A 137 4.54 -6.73 5.88
C LYS A 137 4.96 -5.89 4.68
N ILE A 138 4.58 -4.63 4.73
CA ILE A 138 4.92 -3.62 3.72
C ILE A 138 5.98 -2.71 4.34
N HIS A 139 7.11 -2.56 3.66
CA HIS A 139 8.21 -1.72 4.13
C HIS A 139 8.60 -0.69 3.08
N TRP A 140 8.72 0.56 3.52
CA TRP A 140 9.13 1.70 2.70
C TRP A 140 10.55 2.12 3.11
N PHE A 141 11.49 2.05 2.17
CA PHE A 141 12.82 2.59 2.38
C PHE A 141 12.79 4.11 2.33
N LYS A 142 13.44 4.75 3.31
CA LYS A 142 13.50 6.20 3.46
C LYS A 142 14.65 6.79 2.63
N SER A 143 14.54 8.09 2.33
CA SER A 143 15.65 8.85 1.77
C SER A 143 16.90 8.74 2.66
N GLY A 144 18.06 8.54 2.04
CA GLY A 144 19.34 8.30 2.73
C GLY A 144 19.60 6.84 3.12
N ALA A 145 18.65 5.92 2.90
CA ALA A 145 18.88 4.51 3.19
C ALA A 145 19.98 3.93 2.28
N HIS A 146 20.78 3.01 2.84
CA HIS A 146 21.74 2.25 2.05
C HIS A 146 21.03 1.30 1.09
N ILE A 147 21.64 1.09 -0.08
CA ILE A 147 21.08 0.20 -1.09
C ILE A 147 21.30 -1.26 -0.67
N GLU A 148 20.20 -1.99 -0.51
CA GLU A 148 20.18 -3.41 -0.19
C GLU A 148 19.70 -4.20 -1.42
N THR A 149 20.61 -4.66 -2.27
CA THR A 149 20.28 -5.30 -3.58
C THR A 149 19.41 -6.56 -3.47
N HIS A 150 19.44 -7.22 -2.32
CA HIS A 150 18.58 -8.38 -2.04
C HIS A 150 17.12 -7.97 -1.72
N LEU A 151 16.86 -6.72 -1.33
CA LEU A 151 15.53 -6.19 -0.99
C LEU A 151 15.04 -5.07 -1.92
N MET A 152 15.93 -4.50 -2.73
CA MET A 152 15.65 -3.34 -3.58
C MET A 152 15.97 -3.62 -5.06
N VAL A 153 15.27 -2.92 -5.94
CA VAL A 153 15.50 -2.83 -7.39
C VAL A 153 15.49 -1.36 -7.79
N GLY A 154 16.41 -0.97 -8.65
CA GLY A 154 16.53 0.37 -9.20
C GLY A 154 17.67 0.43 -10.22
N SER A 155 17.88 1.61 -10.78
CA SER A 155 18.89 1.83 -11.82
C SER A 155 20.23 2.19 -11.18
N TRP A 156 21.08 1.18 -10.92
CA TRP A 156 22.46 1.39 -10.49
C TRP A 156 23.39 0.37 -11.16
N GLU A 157 24.63 0.81 -11.40
CA GLU A 157 25.71 -0.09 -11.78
C GLU A 157 26.28 -0.76 -10.52
N SER A 158 26.64 -2.03 -10.62
CA SER A 158 27.13 -2.84 -9.48
C SER A 158 28.34 -2.24 -8.77
N GLU A 159 29.16 -1.49 -9.50
CA GLU A 159 30.41 -0.90 -8.99
C GLU A 159 30.17 0.34 -8.12
N ASN A 160 29.08 1.08 -8.35
CA ASN A 160 28.81 2.38 -7.72
C ASN A 160 27.77 2.32 -6.58
N ILE A 161 27.35 1.12 -6.15
CA ILE A 161 26.29 0.95 -5.14
C ILE A 161 26.66 1.62 -3.82
N LYS A 162 27.93 1.53 -3.39
CA LYS A 162 28.39 2.09 -2.11
C LYS A 162 28.39 3.62 -2.10
N GLU A 163 28.46 4.25 -3.27
CA GLU A 163 28.49 5.70 -3.45
C GLU A 163 27.08 6.30 -3.56
N ASN A 164 26.07 5.46 -3.72
CA ASN A 164 24.68 5.86 -3.86
C ASN A 164 23.86 5.52 -2.60
N GLU A 165 22.76 6.24 -2.45
CA GLU A 165 21.75 6.04 -1.42
C GLU A 165 20.36 6.13 -2.04
N VAL A 166 19.36 5.61 -1.34
CA VAL A 166 17.96 5.76 -1.74
C VAL A 166 17.60 7.25 -1.69
N ASP A 167 17.08 7.77 -2.79
CA ASP A 167 16.45 9.10 -2.79
C ASP A 167 15.00 8.97 -2.31
N PHE A 168 14.22 8.11 -2.97
CA PHE A 168 12.88 7.73 -2.54
C PHE A 168 12.48 6.32 -3.05
N ALA A 169 11.63 5.63 -2.30
CA ALA A 169 10.97 4.40 -2.75
C ALA A 169 9.61 4.73 -3.37
N PHE A 170 9.37 4.25 -4.60
CA PHE A 170 8.09 4.45 -5.30
C PHE A 170 7.20 3.20 -5.34
N PHE A 171 7.74 2.04 -4.95
CA PHE A 171 6.97 0.82 -4.69
C PHE A 171 7.61 0.07 -3.51
N PRO A 172 6.84 -0.48 -2.55
CA PRO A 172 7.41 -0.97 -1.30
C PRO A 172 8.01 -2.36 -1.42
N LEU A 173 8.86 -2.71 -0.46
CA LEU A 173 9.20 -4.09 -0.17
C LEU A 173 7.96 -4.77 0.42
N ILE A 174 7.62 -5.94 -0.12
CA ILE A 174 6.54 -6.79 0.39
C ILE A 174 7.17 -8.12 0.78
N ILE A 175 7.13 -8.42 2.08
CA ILE A 175 7.84 -9.57 2.66
C ILE A 175 6.96 -10.26 3.70
N ALA A 176 6.91 -11.58 3.70
CA ALA A 176 6.28 -12.34 4.77
C ALA A 176 7.32 -13.20 5.49
N GLN A 177 7.19 -13.29 6.81
CA GLN A 177 8.04 -14.14 7.65
C GLN A 177 7.30 -15.45 7.89
N ASN A 178 7.93 -16.57 7.56
CA ASN A 178 7.41 -17.88 7.90
C ASN A 178 7.91 -18.30 9.29
N ASP A 179 7.28 -19.32 9.87
CA ASP A 179 7.64 -19.87 11.18
C ASP A 179 9.08 -20.42 11.23
N THR A 180 9.69 -20.71 10.07
CA THR A 180 11.08 -21.17 9.93
C THR A 180 12.12 -20.04 9.89
N GLN A 181 11.73 -18.78 10.16
CA GLN A 181 12.55 -17.56 10.02
C GLN A 181 12.97 -17.20 8.58
N ASP A 182 12.71 -18.07 7.61
CA ASP A 182 12.88 -17.75 6.19
C ASP A 182 11.87 -16.67 5.78
N SER A 183 12.40 -15.54 5.33
CA SER A 183 11.57 -14.43 4.86
C SER A 183 11.32 -14.58 3.36
N GLN A 184 10.05 -14.76 2.99
CA GLN A 184 9.64 -14.79 1.59
C GLN A 184 9.45 -13.36 1.08
N VAL A 185 10.30 -12.95 0.13
CA VAL A 185 10.14 -11.68 -0.60
C VAL A 185 9.11 -11.88 -1.71
N PHE A 186 7.93 -11.27 -1.55
CA PHE A 186 6.90 -11.23 -2.60
C PHE A 186 7.24 -10.18 -3.65
N ASN A 187 7.83 -9.07 -3.22
CA ASN A 187 8.26 -8.02 -4.10
C ASN A 187 9.40 -7.22 -3.47
N LYS A 188 10.48 -6.98 -4.22
CA LYS A 188 11.54 -6.05 -3.82
C LYS A 188 11.06 -4.60 -3.95
N ALA A 189 11.51 -3.73 -3.06
CA ALA A 189 11.21 -2.30 -3.18
C ALA A 189 11.76 -1.73 -4.48
N GLN A 190 10.97 -0.91 -5.16
CA GLN A 190 11.45 -0.15 -6.31
C GLN A 190 11.85 1.24 -5.85
N VAL A 191 13.12 1.58 -6.05
CA VAL A 191 13.74 2.78 -5.48
C VAL A 191 14.42 3.60 -6.56
N PHE A 192 14.32 4.92 -6.42
CA PHE A 192 15.17 5.86 -7.11
C PHE A 192 16.39 6.16 -6.24
N ILE A 193 17.56 6.30 -6.84
CA ILE A 193 18.82 6.49 -6.11
C ILE A 193 19.46 7.84 -6.44
N ARG A 194 20.32 8.31 -5.54
CA ARG A 194 21.15 9.50 -5.74
C ARG A 194 22.56 9.26 -5.20
N PRO A 195 23.57 9.99 -5.69
CA PRO A 195 24.89 9.99 -5.08
C PRO A 195 24.82 10.49 -3.64
N LYS A 196 25.59 9.89 -2.75
CA LYS A 196 25.74 10.35 -1.37
C LYS A 196 26.34 11.75 -1.38
N GLN A 197 25.76 12.65 -0.60
CA GLN A 197 26.36 13.96 -0.36
C GLN A 197 27.56 13.80 0.58
N THR A 198 28.70 13.35 0.07
CA THR A 198 29.98 13.60 0.74
C THR A 198 30.20 15.11 0.74
N GLY A 199 30.50 15.71 1.90
CA GLY A 199 30.59 17.17 2.13
C GLY A 199 31.66 17.95 1.33
N LYS A 200 31.90 17.63 0.07
CA LYS A 200 32.64 18.44 -0.89
C LYS A 200 31.63 19.00 -1.89
N PHE A 201 31.21 20.24 -1.66
CA PHE A 201 30.69 21.09 -2.73
C PHE A 201 31.79 21.24 -3.78
N GLN A 202 31.82 20.36 -4.78
CA GLN A 202 32.46 20.69 -6.04
C GLN A 202 31.45 21.50 -6.84
N LYS A 203 31.77 22.79 -7.05
CA LYS A 203 31.10 23.65 -8.01
C LYS A 203 30.90 22.87 -9.32
N ILE A 204 29.66 22.54 -9.65
CA ILE A 204 29.32 22.06 -10.97
C ILE A 204 29.59 23.23 -11.92
N LYS A 205 30.64 23.13 -12.73
CA LYS A 205 30.81 23.99 -13.92
C LYS A 205 29.60 23.73 -14.82
N GLY A 206 28.95 24.82 -15.23
CA GLY A 206 27.65 24.82 -15.87
C GLY A 206 27.56 23.87 -17.06
N TYR A 207 26.55 23.01 -17.02
CA TYR A 207 25.95 22.47 -18.23
C TYR A 207 24.77 23.37 -18.61
N SER A 208 24.98 24.14 -19.67
CA SER A 208 23.92 24.79 -20.41
C SER A 208 22.99 23.71 -20.96
N PHE A 209 21.74 23.70 -20.52
CA PHE A 209 20.67 23.04 -21.25
C PHE A 209 20.26 23.98 -22.38
N SER A 210 20.72 23.70 -23.60
CA SER A 210 20.09 24.18 -24.82
C SER A 210 18.87 23.28 -25.09
N LEU A 211 17.67 23.79 -24.81
CA LEU A 211 16.45 23.23 -25.39
C LEU A 211 16.37 23.64 -26.86
N PHE A 212 16.26 22.64 -27.74
CA PHE A 212 15.53 22.74 -29.00
C PHE A 212 14.27 21.89 -28.86
#